data_AF-A0A938CGV7-F1
#
_entry.id   AF-A0A938CGV7-F1
#
_cell.length_a   1.000
_cell.length_b   1.000
_cell.length_c   1.000
_cell.angle_alpha   90.00
_cell.angle_beta   90.00
_cell.angle_gamma   90.00
#
_symmetry.space_group_name_H-M   'P 1'
#
loop_
_entity.id
_entity.type
_entity.pdbx_description
1 polymer ?
#
loop_
_entity_poly.entity_id
_entity_poly.type
_entity_poly.pdbx_seq_one_letter_code
_entity_poly.pdbx_strand_id
1 'polypeptide(L)'
;MKHLSRREFIHGSTKALAGTAVGLTVLGSRKSAFAANDQIGVAVMGINGRGQSHIDGFCGIDGARIVALVDPDTRLFEPRSKHVEEKQGEKPKCYADIREALTDPQVDVVSIASCNHWHALGTVWACQAGKDVYVEKPASWSVWEGRKMIEATGKYGRIVQVGCQSRSSGQVRDGIARMHAGQIGPLYMARALCYKPRASIGFEEPSDPPEGVDFNLWLGPAPQQPFHGNLVHYDWHWFWDFGNGDLGNQGVHQMDIALWGLNRGLPTKVFATGGRFGYEDQGQTPNTEICTYEWEDGVQLVFEVRGHY
;
A
#
# COMPACT_ATOMS: atom_id res chain seq x y z
N MET A 1 -55.53 -14.68 -5.30
CA MET A 1 -54.24 -14.65 -4.61
C MET A 1 -54.15 -13.35 -3.85
N LYS A 2 -54.16 -13.38 -2.51
CA LYS A 2 -54.10 -12.16 -1.67
C LYS A 2 -52.67 -12.00 -1.16
N HIS A 3 -52.10 -10.82 -1.41
CA HIS A 3 -50.74 -10.42 -1.02
C HIS A 3 -50.65 -10.25 0.50
N LEU A 4 -49.67 -10.92 1.14
CA LEU A 4 -49.31 -10.67 2.53
C LEU A 4 -48.54 -9.34 2.63
N SER A 5 -48.91 -8.50 3.59
CA SER A 5 -48.27 -7.20 3.76
C SER A 5 -47.09 -7.29 4.74
N ARG A 6 -46.08 -6.42 4.55
CA ARG A 6 -44.81 -6.40 5.31
C ARG A 6 -44.98 -6.24 6.84
N ARG A 7 -46.17 -5.88 7.33
CA ARG A 7 -46.49 -5.81 8.77
C ARG A 7 -46.86 -7.15 9.40
N GLU A 8 -47.39 -8.10 8.63
CA GLU A 8 -47.77 -9.43 9.13
C GLU A 8 -46.55 -10.36 9.29
N PHE A 9 -45.46 -10.09 8.55
CA PHE A 9 -44.19 -10.80 8.70
C PHE A 9 -43.45 -10.45 10.00
N ILE A 10 -43.62 -9.22 10.51
CA ILE A 10 -42.90 -8.72 11.70
C ILE A 10 -43.60 -9.13 13.01
N HIS A 11 -44.87 -9.55 12.98
CA HIS A 11 -45.60 -10.01 14.16
C HIS A 11 -45.56 -11.55 14.38
N GLY A 12 -44.85 -12.29 13.54
CA GLY A 12 -44.79 -13.76 13.60
C GLY A 12 -43.74 -14.39 14.53
N SER A 13 -42.83 -13.60 15.12
CA SER A 13 -41.62 -14.16 15.77
C SER A 13 -41.65 -14.19 17.30
N THR A 14 -42.80 -14.00 17.94
CA THR A 14 -42.95 -14.03 19.40
C THR A 14 -43.89 -15.14 19.83
N LYS A 15 -43.40 -16.39 19.84
CA LYS A 15 -43.82 -17.50 20.74
C LYS A 15 -43.15 -18.82 20.37
N ALA A 16 -41.96 -19.07 20.93
CA ALA A 16 -41.50 -20.41 21.29
C ALA A 16 -40.42 -20.32 22.40
N LEU A 17 -40.87 -20.46 23.65
CA LEU A 17 -40.10 -20.99 24.79
C LEU A 17 -39.58 -22.40 24.43
N ALA A 18 -38.55 -23.03 25.02
CA ALA A 18 -37.59 -22.74 26.09
C ALA A 18 -36.48 -23.80 25.94
N GLY A 19 -35.23 -23.45 26.23
CA GLY A 19 -34.12 -24.40 26.23
C GLY A 19 -32.79 -23.70 26.48
N THR A 20 -32.23 -23.94 27.66
CA THR A 20 -30.93 -23.48 28.17
C THR A 20 -29.79 -23.52 27.13
N ALA A 21 -29.13 -22.38 26.92
CA ALA A 21 -27.67 -22.31 26.85
C ALA A 21 -27.22 -20.86 27.06
N VAL A 22 -26.33 -20.69 28.03
CA VAL A 22 -25.50 -19.51 28.23
C VAL A 22 -24.82 -19.16 26.90
N GLY A 23 -25.27 -18.08 26.28
CA GLY A 23 -24.56 -17.43 25.18
C GLY A 23 -24.09 -16.08 25.66
N LEU A 24 -23.07 -16.07 26.52
CA LEU A 24 -22.24 -14.89 26.69
C LEU A 24 -21.92 -14.34 25.30
N THR A 25 -22.04 -13.03 25.15
CA THR A 25 -21.34 -12.24 24.15
C THR A 25 -19.85 -12.52 24.30
N VAL A 26 -19.40 -13.61 23.69
CA VAL A 26 -18.00 -13.81 23.36
C VAL A 26 -17.78 -12.89 22.18
N LEU A 27 -17.44 -11.63 22.47
CA LEU A 27 -16.43 -10.90 21.70
C LEU A 27 -15.13 -11.71 21.85
N GLY A 28 -15.12 -12.89 21.25
CA GLY A 28 -13.98 -13.77 21.24
C GLY A 28 -13.08 -13.23 20.17
N SER A 29 -11.93 -12.71 20.60
CA SER A 29 -10.72 -12.75 19.80
C SER A 29 -10.75 -14.05 19.00
N ARG A 30 -10.77 -13.96 17.66
CA ARG A 30 -10.73 -15.14 16.81
C ARG A 30 -9.48 -15.92 17.21
N LYS A 31 -9.64 -16.98 18.01
CA LYS A 31 -8.53 -17.87 18.31
C LYS A 31 -8.21 -18.57 17.00
N SER A 32 -7.06 -18.23 16.45
CA SER A 32 -6.53 -18.89 15.26
C SER A 32 -6.54 -20.40 15.46
N ALA A 33 -6.88 -21.15 14.41
CA ALA A 33 -6.78 -22.61 14.42
C ALA A 33 -5.32 -23.11 14.39
N PHE A 34 -4.35 -22.21 14.18
CA PHE A 34 -2.92 -22.48 14.20
C PHE A 34 -2.33 -22.30 15.60
N ALA A 35 -1.43 -23.19 15.99
CA ALA A 35 -0.59 -22.95 17.17
C ALA A 35 0.33 -21.75 16.91
N ALA A 36 0.79 -21.06 17.97
CA ALA A 36 1.61 -19.85 17.82
C ALA A 36 2.89 -20.05 16.96
N ASN A 37 3.47 -21.25 16.96
CA ASN A 37 4.64 -21.61 16.15
C ASN A 37 4.31 -21.97 14.70
N ASP A 38 3.03 -22.16 14.36
CA ASP A 38 2.57 -22.46 13.00
C ASP A 38 2.05 -21.18 12.29
N GLN A 39 2.11 -20.03 12.97
CA GLN A 39 1.71 -18.74 12.43
C GLN A 39 2.89 -18.01 11.81
N ILE A 40 2.63 -17.33 10.69
CA ILE A 40 3.57 -16.43 10.03
C ILE A 40 3.64 -15.11 10.82
N GLY A 41 4.82 -14.79 11.34
CA GLY A 41 5.09 -13.54 12.02
C GLY A 41 5.36 -12.41 11.04
N VAL A 42 4.61 -11.32 11.19
CA VAL A 42 4.64 -10.16 10.28
C VAL A 42 5.22 -8.95 11.00
N ALA A 43 6.21 -8.31 10.39
CA ALA A 43 6.63 -6.96 10.72
C ALA A 43 5.94 -5.95 9.78
N VAL A 44 5.31 -4.90 10.31
CA VAL A 44 4.77 -3.81 9.47
C VAL A 44 5.66 -2.58 9.59
N MET A 45 6.28 -2.18 8.48
CA MET A 45 7.14 -0.99 8.35
C MET A 45 6.37 0.18 7.74
N GLY A 46 6.33 1.31 8.44
CA GLY A 46 5.40 2.41 8.15
C GLY A 46 4.01 2.06 8.68
N ILE A 47 3.65 2.61 9.84
CA ILE A 47 2.43 2.22 10.59
C ILE A 47 1.39 3.35 10.70
N ASN A 48 1.62 4.45 9.99
CA ASN A 48 0.61 5.48 9.76
C ASN A 48 -0.19 5.20 8.48
N GLY A 49 -1.22 6.01 8.18
CA GLY A 49 -1.92 5.99 6.89
C GLY A 49 -2.20 4.58 6.35
N ARG A 50 -1.55 4.20 5.25
CA ARG A 50 -1.68 2.88 4.60
C ARG A 50 -1.25 1.72 5.48
N GLY A 51 -0.23 1.89 6.33
CA GLY A 51 0.22 0.92 7.31
C GLY A 51 -0.87 0.46 8.28
N GLN A 52 -1.83 1.33 8.63
CA GLN A 52 -2.98 0.92 9.44
C GLN A 52 -3.86 -0.10 8.70
N SER A 53 -4.08 0.09 7.40
CA SER A 53 -4.80 -0.89 6.58
C SER A 53 -4.05 -2.22 6.47
N HIS A 54 -2.71 -2.19 6.47
CA HIS A 54 -1.90 -3.40 6.51
C HIS A 54 -2.05 -4.11 7.86
N ILE A 55 -1.96 -3.37 8.97
CA ILE A 55 -2.21 -3.89 10.31
C ILE A 55 -3.59 -4.58 10.35
N ASP A 56 -4.64 -3.89 9.88
CA ASP A 56 -5.99 -4.46 9.82
C ASP A 56 -6.07 -5.72 8.96
N GLY A 57 -5.44 -5.70 7.79
CA GLY A 57 -5.43 -6.81 6.84
C GLY A 57 -4.76 -8.04 7.44
N PHE A 58 -3.54 -7.90 7.98
CA PHE A 58 -2.79 -9.01 8.57
C PHE A 58 -3.43 -9.52 9.86
N CYS A 59 -4.00 -8.64 10.70
CA CYS A 59 -4.80 -9.09 11.85
C CYS A 59 -6.01 -9.94 11.44
N GLY A 60 -6.53 -9.78 10.22
CA GLY A 60 -7.68 -10.51 9.70
C GLY A 60 -7.35 -11.83 8.99
N ILE A 61 -6.07 -12.15 8.79
CA ILE A 61 -5.64 -13.38 8.11
C ILE A 61 -5.40 -14.48 9.14
N ASP A 62 -6.16 -15.57 9.06
CA ASP A 62 -5.92 -16.74 9.87
C ASP A 62 -4.54 -17.33 9.55
N GLY A 63 -3.70 -17.50 10.57
CA GLY A 63 -2.32 -17.99 10.40
C GLY A 63 -1.28 -16.89 10.26
N ALA A 64 -1.65 -15.61 10.34
CA ALA A 64 -0.72 -14.48 10.43
C ALA A 64 -0.81 -13.81 11.80
N ARG A 65 0.34 -13.39 12.35
CA ARG A 65 0.44 -12.63 13.61
C ARG A 65 1.35 -11.43 13.42
N ILE A 66 0.93 -10.24 13.82
CA ILE A 66 1.80 -9.06 13.80
C ILE A 66 2.70 -9.15 15.03
N VAL A 67 4.00 -9.33 14.81
CA VAL A 67 4.99 -9.48 15.88
C VAL A 67 5.82 -8.21 16.08
N ALA A 68 5.90 -7.38 15.04
CA ALA A 68 6.69 -6.16 15.04
C ALA A 68 5.98 -5.01 14.30
N LEU A 69 6.07 -3.82 14.89
CA LEU A 69 5.72 -2.54 14.27
C LEU A 69 7.00 -1.71 14.13
N VAL A 70 7.20 -1.13 12.94
CA VAL A 70 8.43 -0.41 12.62
C VAL A 70 8.12 0.98 12.07
N ASP A 71 8.54 2.04 12.77
CA ASP A 71 8.32 3.42 12.33
C ASP A 71 9.28 4.39 13.03
N PRO A 72 9.91 5.35 12.33
CA PRO A 72 10.73 6.38 12.95
C PRO A 72 9.91 7.37 13.80
N ASP A 73 8.58 7.42 13.64
CA ASP A 73 7.68 8.19 14.50
C ASP A 73 7.16 7.34 15.67
N THR A 74 7.89 7.39 16.77
CA THR A 74 7.62 6.59 17.98
C THR A 74 6.29 6.93 18.66
N ARG A 75 5.70 8.10 18.35
CA ARG A 75 4.37 8.51 18.86
C ARG A 75 3.26 7.58 18.37
N LEU A 76 3.49 6.86 17.27
CA LEU A 76 2.54 5.92 16.69
C LEU A 76 2.50 4.57 17.41
N PHE A 77 3.54 4.21 18.18
CA PHE A 77 3.66 2.86 18.74
C PHE A 77 2.51 2.49 19.67
N GLU A 78 2.22 3.31 20.69
CA GLU A 78 1.20 2.96 21.68
C GLU A 78 -0.20 2.74 21.08
N PRO A 79 -0.77 3.67 20.27
CA PRO A 79 -2.09 3.45 19.69
C PRO A 79 -2.13 2.27 18.70
N ARG A 80 -1.03 1.98 17.98
CA ARG A 80 -0.99 0.88 17.01
C ARG A 80 -0.80 -0.47 17.67
N SER A 81 0.07 -0.56 18.67
CA SER A 81 0.28 -1.80 19.43
C SER A 81 -0.97 -2.19 20.21
N LYS A 82 -1.69 -1.23 20.80
CA LYS A 82 -2.97 -1.47 21.45
C LYS A 82 -3.99 -2.05 20.46
N HIS A 83 -4.09 -1.49 19.27
CA HIS A 83 -5.00 -1.99 18.22
C HIS A 83 -4.67 -3.42 17.78
N VAL A 84 -3.38 -3.76 17.67
CA VAL A 84 -2.95 -5.15 17.40
C VAL A 84 -3.31 -6.07 18.57
N GLU A 85 -3.03 -5.66 19.80
CA GLU A 85 -3.34 -6.42 21.01
C GLU A 85 -4.84 -6.70 21.16
N GLU A 86 -5.70 -5.71 20.88
CA GLU A 86 -7.16 -5.88 20.89
C GLU A 86 -7.63 -6.93 19.87
N LYS A 87 -6.97 -7.02 18.72
CA LYS A 87 -7.35 -7.94 17.63
C LYS A 87 -6.75 -9.34 17.77
N GLN A 88 -5.51 -9.44 18.23
CA GLN A 88 -4.72 -10.69 18.24
C GLN A 88 -4.39 -11.19 19.64
N GLY A 89 -4.66 -10.41 20.69
CA GLY A 89 -4.45 -10.78 22.09
C GLY A 89 -3.02 -10.60 22.60
N GLU A 90 -2.10 -10.14 21.77
CA GLU A 90 -0.69 -9.95 22.12
C GLU A 90 -0.18 -8.61 21.59
N LYS A 91 0.61 -7.92 22.41
CA LYS A 91 1.25 -6.65 22.03
C LYS A 91 2.48 -6.93 21.15
N PRO A 92 2.58 -6.34 19.95
CA PRO A 92 3.76 -6.49 19.11
C PRO A 92 4.94 -5.70 19.70
N LYS A 93 6.16 -6.09 19.34
CA LYS A 93 7.36 -5.29 19.62
C LYS A 93 7.39 -4.07 18.71
N CYS A 94 7.98 -2.97 19.18
CA CYS A 94 8.13 -1.76 18.39
C CYS A 94 9.60 -1.45 18.16
N TYR A 95 9.93 -1.09 16.93
CA TYR A 95 11.28 -0.74 16.52
C TYR A 95 11.25 0.59 15.76
N ALA A 96 12.15 1.52 16.07
CA ALA A 96 12.28 2.72 15.25
C ALA A 96 12.89 2.36 13.88
N ASP A 97 13.85 1.43 13.90
CA ASP A 97 14.65 1.03 12.75
C ASP A 97 14.32 -0.40 12.29
N ILE A 98 14.08 -0.56 10.99
CA ILE A 98 13.81 -1.86 10.38
C ILE A 98 14.96 -2.85 10.58
N ARG A 99 16.21 -2.38 10.65
CA ARG A 99 17.39 -3.23 10.83
C ARG A 99 17.31 -4.05 12.12
N GLU A 100 16.72 -3.48 13.17
CA GLU A 100 16.53 -4.18 14.45
C GLU A 100 15.44 -5.25 14.33
N ALA A 101 14.29 -4.90 13.73
CA ALA A 101 13.19 -5.84 13.52
C ALA A 101 13.60 -7.04 12.64
N LEU A 102 14.49 -6.83 11.66
CA LEU A 102 15.02 -7.89 10.80
C LEU A 102 15.85 -8.94 11.56
N THR A 103 16.40 -8.59 12.72
CA THR A 103 17.11 -9.55 13.58
C THR A 103 16.18 -10.40 14.44
N ASP A 104 14.89 -10.06 14.53
CA ASP A 104 13.93 -10.81 15.31
C ASP A 104 13.62 -12.16 14.62
N PRO A 105 13.86 -13.31 15.28
CA PRO A 105 13.54 -14.61 14.72
C PRO A 105 12.04 -14.86 14.60
N GLN A 106 11.17 -14.07 15.26
CA GLN A 106 9.72 -14.17 15.12
C GLN A 106 9.20 -13.47 13.86
N VAL A 107 10.00 -12.67 13.16
CA VAL A 107 9.59 -12.03 11.91
C VAL A 107 9.89 -12.97 10.75
N ASP A 108 8.87 -13.38 10.02
CA ASP A 108 8.99 -14.19 8.78
C ASP A 108 8.80 -13.33 7.53
N VAL A 109 7.87 -12.37 7.62
CA VAL A 109 7.47 -11.47 6.52
C VAL A 109 7.58 -10.02 6.94
N VAL A 110 8.09 -9.16 6.05
CA VAL A 110 8.05 -7.70 6.20
C VAL A 110 7.03 -7.11 5.24
N SER A 111 6.06 -6.39 5.80
CA SER A 111 5.08 -5.59 5.08
C SER A 111 5.53 -4.13 5.08
N ILE A 112 5.95 -3.60 3.93
CA ILE A 112 6.47 -2.25 3.76
C ILE A 112 5.37 -1.33 3.22
N ALA A 113 4.98 -0.34 4.02
CA ALA A 113 4.02 0.72 3.71
C ALA A 113 4.59 2.11 4.09
N SER A 114 5.91 2.27 4.00
CA SER A 114 6.64 3.51 4.23
C SER A 114 6.60 4.45 3.02
N CYS A 115 7.45 5.48 3.00
CA CYS A 115 7.59 6.38 1.86
C CYS A 115 8.35 5.70 0.71
N ASN A 116 8.16 6.14 -0.54
CA ASN A 116 8.66 5.42 -1.72
C ASN A 116 10.19 5.23 -1.72
N HIS A 117 10.94 6.21 -1.23
CA HIS A 117 12.41 6.15 -1.14
C HIS A 117 12.92 5.03 -0.22
N TRP A 118 12.09 4.51 0.68
CA TRP A 118 12.43 3.40 1.56
C TRP A 118 12.13 2.01 0.99
N HIS A 119 11.24 1.92 0.00
CA HIS A 119 10.69 0.64 -0.45
C HIS A 119 11.77 -0.33 -0.94
N ALA A 120 12.68 0.13 -1.79
CA ALA A 120 13.69 -0.73 -2.37
C ALA A 120 14.73 -1.18 -1.35
N LEU A 121 15.25 -0.24 -0.54
CA LEU A 121 16.25 -0.56 0.48
C LEU A 121 15.68 -1.50 1.54
N GLY A 122 14.46 -1.22 2.04
CA GLY A 122 13.77 -2.08 2.98
C GLY A 122 13.53 -3.49 2.42
N THR A 123 13.16 -3.60 1.14
CA THR A 123 12.98 -4.89 0.47
C THR A 123 14.30 -5.65 0.35
N VAL A 124 15.38 -5.00 -0.06
CA VAL A 124 16.70 -5.64 -0.20
C VAL A 124 17.22 -6.12 1.15
N TRP A 125 17.11 -5.30 2.21
CA TRP A 125 17.52 -5.67 3.56
C TRP A 125 16.68 -6.83 4.13
N ALA A 126 15.37 -6.80 3.93
CA ALA A 126 14.50 -7.91 4.33
C ALA A 126 14.89 -9.21 3.62
N CYS A 127 15.15 -9.15 2.31
CA CYS A 127 15.62 -10.30 1.56
C CYS A 127 16.97 -10.83 2.07
N GLN A 128 17.91 -9.93 2.37
CA GLN A 128 19.21 -10.28 2.96
C GLN A 128 19.09 -10.95 4.34
N ALA A 129 18.11 -10.54 5.13
CA ALA A 129 17.79 -11.12 6.43
C ALA A 129 16.97 -12.42 6.33
N GLY A 130 16.74 -12.94 5.12
CA GLY A 130 16.00 -14.18 4.91
C GLY A 130 14.48 -14.04 5.05
N LYS A 131 13.95 -12.81 5.05
CA LYS A 131 12.52 -12.53 5.21
C LYS A 131 11.82 -12.40 3.86
N ASP A 132 10.56 -12.82 3.78
CA ASP A 132 9.71 -12.54 2.63
C ASP A 132 9.13 -11.13 2.72
N VAL A 133 8.69 -10.55 1.60
CA VAL A 133 8.32 -9.13 1.53
C VAL A 133 6.99 -8.91 0.81
N TYR A 134 6.12 -8.12 1.44
CA TYR A 134 5.04 -7.40 0.77
C TYR A 134 5.42 -5.91 0.76
N VAL A 135 5.53 -5.29 -0.41
CA VAL A 135 5.92 -3.87 -0.54
C VAL A 135 4.84 -3.09 -1.28
N GLU A 136 4.43 -1.94 -0.74
CA GLU A 136 3.41 -1.12 -1.37
C GLU A 136 3.82 -0.58 -2.74
N LYS A 137 2.80 -0.19 -3.50
CA LYS A 137 3.00 0.58 -4.72
C LYS A 137 3.22 2.06 -4.37
N PRO A 138 4.02 2.81 -5.16
CA PRO A 138 4.90 2.32 -6.23
C PRO A 138 6.06 1.51 -5.65
N ALA A 139 6.48 0.43 -6.32
CA ALA A 139 7.42 -0.54 -5.75
C ALA A 139 8.81 0.04 -5.39
N SER A 140 9.24 1.09 -6.09
CA SER A 140 10.52 1.73 -5.89
C SER A 140 10.45 3.21 -6.27
N TRP A 141 11.43 3.99 -5.80
CA TRP A 141 11.57 5.39 -6.17
C TRP A 141 12.15 5.54 -7.60
N SER A 142 13.14 4.72 -7.96
CA SER A 142 13.70 4.66 -9.32
C SER A 142 13.63 3.29 -9.98
N VAL A 143 13.81 3.25 -11.31
CA VAL A 143 13.87 1.99 -12.08
C VAL A 143 15.10 1.16 -11.70
N TRP A 144 16.24 1.81 -11.43
CA TRP A 144 17.46 1.12 -11.05
C TRP A 144 17.28 0.37 -9.72
N GLU A 145 16.67 1.01 -8.73
CA GLU A 145 16.36 0.39 -7.44
C GLU A 145 15.40 -0.79 -7.57
N GLY A 146 14.36 -0.66 -8.40
CA GLY A 146 13.44 -1.77 -8.69
C GLY A 146 14.15 -2.99 -9.26
N ARG A 147 15.14 -2.79 -10.14
CA ARG A 147 16.00 -3.89 -10.64
C ARG A 147 16.82 -4.53 -9.52
N LYS A 148 17.31 -3.74 -8.55
CA LYS A 148 18.01 -4.27 -7.37
C LYS A 148 17.12 -5.09 -6.45
N MET A 149 15.84 -4.74 -6.33
CA MET A 149 14.87 -5.58 -5.62
C MET A 149 14.71 -6.95 -6.27
N ILE A 150 14.62 -7.01 -7.62
CA ILE A 150 14.53 -8.26 -8.37
C ILE A 150 15.80 -9.11 -8.18
N GLU A 151 16.99 -8.49 -8.31
CA GLU A 151 18.27 -9.15 -8.07
C GLU A 151 18.35 -9.75 -6.66
N ALA A 152 17.94 -8.99 -5.63
CA ALA A 152 17.92 -9.47 -4.24
C ALA A 152 16.94 -10.62 -4.03
N THR A 153 15.73 -10.52 -4.60
CA THR A 153 14.70 -11.56 -4.53
C THR A 153 15.24 -12.91 -5.04
N GLY A 154 15.86 -12.90 -6.23
CA GLY A 154 16.46 -14.10 -6.82
C GLY A 154 17.69 -14.59 -6.06
N LYS A 155 18.57 -13.69 -5.63
CA LYS A 155 19.81 -14.04 -4.93
C LYS A 155 19.57 -14.72 -3.58
N TYR A 156 18.61 -14.23 -2.80
CA TYR A 156 18.30 -14.75 -1.46
C TYR A 156 17.11 -15.72 -1.46
N GLY A 157 16.55 -16.03 -2.64
CA GLY A 157 15.46 -17.00 -2.81
C GLY A 157 14.25 -16.68 -1.94
N ARG A 158 13.80 -15.42 -1.96
CA ARG A 158 12.67 -14.91 -1.17
C ARG A 158 11.43 -14.69 -2.03
N ILE A 159 10.27 -14.61 -1.40
CA ILE A 159 9.02 -14.21 -2.03
C ILE A 159 8.86 -12.70 -1.84
N VAL A 160 8.71 -11.96 -2.95
CA VAL A 160 8.44 -10.52 -2.93
C VAL A 160 7.19 -10.23 -3.75
N GLN A 161 6.22 -9.57 -3.12
CA GLN A 161 4.97 -9.14 -3.76
C GLN A 161 4.81 -7.63 -3.67
N VAL A 162 4.51 -7.00 -4.82
CA VAL A 162 4.15 -5.58 -4.89
C VAL A 162 2.64 -5.41 -4.67
N GLY A 163 2.25 -4.40 -3.90
CA GLY A 163 0.87 -4.07 -3.52
C GLY A 163 -0.01 -3.50 -4.64
N CYS A 164 -0.09 -4.15 -5.80
CA CYS A 164 -1.01 -3.81 -6.88
C CYS A 164 -2.39 -4.45 -6.64
N GLN A 165 -3.17 -3.94 -5.68
CA GLN A 165 -4.36 -4.62 -5.15
C GLN A 165 -5.46 -4.90 -6.19
N SER A 166 -5.55 -4.11 -7.25
CA SER A 166 -6.50 -4.32 -8.35
C SER A 166 -6.35 -5.69 -9.01
N ARG A 167 -5.14 -6.27 -8.99
CA ARG A 167 -4.88 -7.62 -9.51
C ARG A 167 -5.56 -8.73 -8.72
N SER A 168 -5.91 -8.47 -7.46
CA SER A 168 -6.64 -9.40 -6.60
C SER A 168 -8.16 -9.27 -6.72
N SER A 169 -8.67 -8.26 -7.45
CA SER A 169 -10.11 -8.09 -7.66
C SER A 169 -10.64 -9.12 -8.66
N GLY A 170 -11.62 -9.92 -8.24
CA GLY A 170 -12.24 -10.94 -9.10
C GLY A 170 -12.89 -10.35 -10.36
N GLN A 171 -13.49 -9.16 -10.26
CA GLN A 171 -14.11 -8.48 -11.40
C GLN A 171 -13.07 -8.00 -12.42
N VAL A 172 -11.96 -7.42 -11.94
CA VAL A 172 -10.86 -6.97 -12.82
C VAL A 172 -10.22 -8.19 -13.49
N ARG A 173 -9.95 -9.25 -12.73
CA ARG A 173 -9.41 -10.52 -13.25
C ARG A 173 -10.27 -11.11 -14.37
N ASP A 174 -11.58 -11.20 -14.15
CA ASP A 174 -12.53 -11.71 -15.15
C ASP A 174 -12.55 -10.82 -16.40
N GLY A 175 -12.60 -9.50 -16.23
CA GLY A 175 -12.55 -8.55 -17.34
C GLY A 175 -11.28 -8.66 -18.18
N ILE A 176 -10.11 -8.77 -17.53
CA ILE A 176 -8.83 -8.95 -18.22
C ILE A 176 -8.75 -10.30 -18.93
N ALA A 177 -9.20 -11.38 -18.28
CA ALA A 177 -9.21 -12.72 -18.90
C ALA A 177 -10.07 -12.74 -20.18
N ARG A 178 -11.24 -12.11 -20.16
CA ARG A 178 -12.13 -11.96 -21.33
C ARG A 178 -11.51 -11.11 -22.44
N MET A 179 -10.82 -10.04 -22.07
CA MET A 179 -10.08 -9.19 -23.00
C MET A 179 -8.97 -9.98 -23.70
N HIS A 180 -8.18 -10.75 -22.93
CA HIS A 180 -7.13 -11.61 -23.48
C HIS A 180 -7.67 -12.79 -24.29
N ALA A 181 -8.89 -13.25 -24.01
CA ALA A 181 -9.61 -14.23 -24.82
C ALA A 181 -10.16 -13.65 -26.15
N GLY A 182 -9.93 -12.36 -26.42
CA GLY A 182 -10.29 -11.72 -27.69
C GLY A 182 -11.72 -11.20 -27.76
N GLN A 183 -12.45 -11.11 -26.64
CA GLN A 183 -13.87 -10.74 -26.63
C GLN A 183 -14.15 -9.34 -27.22
N ILE A 184 -13.17 -8.43 -27.20
CA ILE A 184 -13.29 -7.08 -27.78
C ILE A 184 -12.38 -6.84 -29.00
N GLY A 185 -11.81 -7.91 -29.56
CA GLY A 185 -10.88 -7.83 -30.68
C GLY A 185 -9.50 -7.28 -30.32
N PRO A 186 -8.65 -6.99 -31.32
CA PRO A 186 -7.31 -6.46 -31.11
C PRO A 186 -7.32 -5.07 -30.45
N LEU A 187 -6.57 -4.92 -29.36
CA LEU A 187 -6.37 -3.63 -28.69
C LEU A 187 -5.35 -2.81 -29.46
N TYR A 188 -5.72 -1.59 -29.84
CA TYR A 188 -4.79 -0.62 -30.45
C TYR A 188 -4.42 0.52 -29.49
N MET A 189 -5.22 0.75 -28.44
CA MET A 189 -4.98 1.82 -27.48
C MET A 189 -5.61 1.52 -26.11
N ALA A 190 -4.94 1.94 -25.04
CA ALA A 190 -5.53 2.13 -23.71
C ALA A 190 -5.46 3.60 -23.28
N ARG A 191 -6.47 4.06 -22.53
CA ARG A 191 -6.43 5.35 -21.83
C ARG A 191 -6.66 5.12 -20.35
N ALA A 192 -5.74 5.60 -19.51
CA ALA A 192 -5.80 5.48 -18.07
C ALA A 192 -5.72 6.87 -17.42
N LEU A 193 -6.51 7.09 -16.36
CA LEU A 193 -6.74 8.42 -15.82
C LEU A 193 -6.49 8.44 -14.31
N CYS A 194 -5.76 9.45 -13.84
CA CYS A 194 -5.63 9.82 -12.45
C CYS A 194 -6.19 11.23 -12.25
N TYR A 195 -7.50 11.34 -12.20
CA TYR A 195 -8.19 12.61 -11.92
C TYR A 195 -8.56 12.65 -10.45
N LYS A 196 -7.72 13.33 -9.67
CA LYS A 196 -7.79 13.37 -8.22
C LYS A 196 -7.60 14.81 -7.75
N PRO A 197 -8.67 15.53 -7.39
CA PRO A 197 -8.55 16.87 -6.83
C PRO A 197 -7.62 16.89 -5.62
N ARG A 198 -6.62 17.77 -5.64
CA ARG A 198 -5.71 18.05 -4.52
C ARG A 198 -5.78 19.52 -4.14
N ALA A 199 -5.62 19.80 -2.85
CA ALA A 199 -5.34 21.16 -2.39
C ALA A 199 -3.85 21.47 -2.59
N SER A 200 -3.52 22.76 -2.65
CA SER A 200 -2.15 23.23 -2.48
C SER A 200 -1.64 22.83 -1.10
N ILE A 201 -0.36 22.47 -1.00
CA ILE A 201 0.31 22.15 0.28
C ILE A 201 0.90 23.40 0.96
N GLY A 202 0.76 24.58 0.33
CA GLY A 202 1.33 25.83 0.83
C GLY A 202 2.85 25.79 1.02
N PHE A 203 3.32 26.60 1.96
CA PHE A 203 4.73 26.73 2.32
C PHE A 203 4.89 26.51 3.81
N GLU A 204 5.86 25.69 4.18
CA GLU A 204 6.30 25.48 5.55
C GLU A 204 7.77 25.87 5.67
N GLU A 205 8.10 26.68 6.68
CA GLU A 205 9.48 27.08 6.94
C GLU A 205 10.26 25.93 7.61
N PRO A 206 11.60 25.89 7.45
CA PRO A 206 12.43 24.95 8.18
C PRO A 206 12.23 25.05 9.69
N SER A 207 12.12 23.90 10.34
CA SER A 207 11.90 23.79 11.79
C SER A 207 12.52 22.50 12.33
N ASP A 208 12.46 22.31 13.65
CA ASP A 208 12.84 21.03 14.25
C ASP A 208 11.73 19.97 14.03
N PRO A 209 12.10 18.70 13.78
CA PRO A 209 11.14 17.60 13.76
C PRO A 209 10.36 17.52 15.07
N PRO A 210 9.08 17.10 15.03
CA PRO A 210 8.31 16.86 16.24
C PRO A 210 9.00 15.87 17.18
N GLU A 211 8.88 16.07 18.49
CA GLU A 211 9.41 15.13 19.49
C GLU A 211 8.90 13.71 19.20
N GLY A 212 9.82 12.74 19.23
CA GLY A 212 9.54 11.33 18.93
C GLY A 212 9.65 10.94 17.46
N VAL A 213 9.92 11.88 16.54
CA VAL A 213 10.22 11.60 15.12
C VAL A 213 11.73 11.62 14.89
N ASP A 214 12.33 10.47 14.61
CA ASP A 214 13.71 10.41 14.12
C ASP A 214 13.73 10.78 12.64
N PHE A 215 13.94 12.07 12.36
CA PHE A 215 13.93 12.57 11.00
C PHE A 215 15.13 12.11 10.16
N ASN A 216 16.29 11.85 10.78
CA ASN A 216 17.43 11.32 10.05
C ASN A 216 17.15 9.89 9.58
N LEU A 217 16.52 9.07 10.42
CA LEU A 217 16.03 7.75 10.03
C LEU A 217 14.87 7.84 9.03
N TRP A 218 13.98 8.83 9.14
CA TRP A 218 12.92 9.03 8.14
C TRP A 218 13.49 9.38 6.75
N LEU A 219 14.48 10.29 6.68
CA LEU A 219 15.19 10.65 5.45
C LEU A 219 15.84 9.41 4.82
N GLY A 220 16.51 8.60 5.62
CA GLY A 220 17.04 7.32 5.19
C GLY A 220 18.01 7.44 4.00
N PRO A 221 17.72 6.80 2.85
CA PRO A 221 18.58 6.89 1.67
C PRO A 221 18.49 8.22 0.90
N ALA A 222 17.52 9.09 1.23
CA ALA A 222 17.35 10.37 0.55
C ALA A 222 18.44 11.39 0.93
N PRO A 223 18.67 12.44 0.12
CA PRO A 223 19.61 13.51 0.45
C PRO A 223 19.27 14.17 1.80
N GLN A 224 20.30 14.47 2.59
CA GLN A 224 20.15 15.23 3.83
C GLN A 224 19.59 16.62 3.53
N GLN A 225 18.54 17.01 4.26
CA GLN A 225 17.90 18.31 4.14
C GLN A 225 17.26 18.72 5.47
N PRO A 226 16.99 20.02 5.71
CA PRO A 226 16.27 20.49 6.88
C PRO A 226 14.84 19.93 6.92
N PHE A 227 14.32 19.72 8.14
CA PHE A 227 12.92 19.39 8.32
C PHE A 227 12.02 20.60 8.04
N HIS A 228 10.85 20.36 7.45
CA HIS A 228 9.72 21.28 7.45
C HIS A 228 8.41 20.46 7.41
N GLY A 229 7.30 21.07 7.83
CA GLY A 229 6.03 20.37 8.07
C GLY A 229 5.48 19.59 6.86
N ASN A 230 5.73 20.06 5.64
CA ASN A 230 5.23 19.40 4.42
C ASN A 230 5.93 18.07 4.09
N LEU A 231 7.02 17.71 4.76
CA LEU A 231 7.69 16.42 4.52
C LEU A 231 6.96 15.25 5.18
N VAL A 232 6.28 15.46 6.31
CA VAL A 232 5.62 14.39 7.06
C VAL A 232 4.16 14.74 7.35
N HIS A 233 3.21 13.83 7.27
CA HIS A 233 3.35 12.40 6.95
C HIS A 233 2.88 12.02 5.55
N TYR A 234 2.22 12.92 4.82
CA TYR A 234 1.61 12.60 3.53
C TYR A 234 2.18 13.40 2.36
N ASP A 235 2.56 14.66 2.55
CA ASP A 235 2.91 15.53 1.42
C ASP A 235 4.31 15.26 0.82
N TRP A 236 5.10 14.36 1.43
CA TRP A 236 6.32 13.80 0.82
C TRP A 236 6.11 13.25 -0.60
N HIS A 237 4.88 12.84 -0.97
CA HIS A 237 4.57 12.38 -2.32
C HIS A 237 4.91 13.42 -3.40
N TRP A 238 4.90 14.71 -3.04
CA TRP A 238 5.06 15.83 -3.95
C TRP A 238 6.50 16.34 -4.06
N PHE A 239 7.45 15.73 -3.35
CA PHE A 239 8.86 16.08 -3.37
C PHE A 239 9.66 14.98 -4.05
N TRP A 240 10.53 15.33 -5.00
CA TRP A 240 11.23 14.37 -5.84
C TRP A 240 12.16 13.45 -5.07
N ASP A 241 12.65 13.84 -3.89
CA ASP A 241 13.55 13.01 -3.09
C ASP A 241 12.83 11.84 -2.40
N PHE A 242 11.50 11.92 -2.25
CA PHE A 242 10.72 10.96 -1.45
C PHE A 242 9.59 10.29 -2.25
N GLY A 243 9.03 11.02 -3.21
CA GLY A 243 7.85 10.64 -3.96
C GLY A 243 7.97 10.92 -5.46
N ASN A 244 6.90 10.61 -6.19
CA ASN A 244 6.83 10.73 -7.64
C ASN A 244 5.42 11.17 -8.10
N GLY A 245 4.81 12.05 -7.29
CA GLY A 245 3.56 12.72 -7.63
C GLY A 245 2.36 11.79 -7.68
N ASP A 246 1.26 12.28 -8.26
CA ASP A 246 0.04 11.48 -8.36
C ASP A 246 0.16 10.38 -9.42
N LEU A 247 1.11 10.50 -10.37
CA LEU A 247 1.45 9.41 -11.29
C LEU A 247 1.88 8.15 -10.51
N GLY A 248 2.79 8.31 -9.54
CA GLY A 248 3.25 7.21 -8.68
C GLY A 248 2.29 6.86 -7.54
N ASN A 249 1.68 7.86 -6.89
CA ASN A 249 0.82 7.65 -5.73
C ASN A 249 -0.48 6.91 -6.10
N GLN A 250 -1.27 7.49 -7.01
CA GLN A 250 -2.60 7.00 -7.37
C GLN A 250 -2.66 6.46 -8.80
N GLY A 251 -1.88 7.03 -9.72
CA GLY A 251 -1.93 6.72 -11.13
C GLY A 251 -1.49 5.29 -11.44
N VAL A 252 -0.53 4.76 -10.67
CA VAL A 252 -0.06 3.39 -10.79
C VAL A 252 -1.18 2.33 -10.72
N HIS A 253 -2.29 2.60 -10.00
CA HIS A 253 -3.44 1.68 -9.95
C HIS A 253 -4.08 1.49 -11.31
N GLN A 254 -4.26 2.57 -12.07
CA GLN A 254 -4.88 2.52 -13.40
C GLN A 254 -3.85 2.16 -14.48
N MET A 255 -2.61 2.59 -14.29
CA MET A 255 -1.49 2.21 -15.16
C MET A 255 -1.31 0.69 -15.17
N ASP A 256 -1.33 0.05 -14.00
CA ASP A 256 -1.20 -1.40 -13.86
C ASP A 256 -2.31 -2.15 -14.59
N ILE A 257 -3.57 -1.75 -14.42
CA ILE A 257 -4.71 -2.38 -15.12
C ILE A 257 -4.59 -2.23 -16.63
N ALA A 258 -4.23 -1.02 -17.10
CA ALA A 258 -4.08 -0.75 -18.52
C ALA A 258 -2.93 -1.56 -19.14
N LEU A 259 -1.77 -1.62 -18.49
CA LEU A 259 -0.64 -2.44 -18.92
C LEU A 259 -0.98 -3.94 -18.90
N TRP A 260 -1.72 -4.40 -17.90
CA TRP A 260 -2.17 -5.78 -17.82
C TRP A 260 -3.15 -6.13 -18.94
N GLY A 261 -4.08 -5.24 -19.26
CA GLY A 261 -5.00 -5.40 -20.39
C GLY A 261 -4.26 -5.46 -21.72
N LEU A 262 -3.37 -4.49 -21.98
CA LEU A 262 -2.57 -4.44 -23.20
C LEU A 262 -1.67 -5.66 -23.38
N ASN A 263 -1.04 -6.14 -22.30
CA ASN A 263 -0.17 -7.32 -22.29
C ASN A 263 0.94 -7.25 -23.36
N ARG A 264 1.81 -6.23 -23.27
CA ARG A 264 2.90 -5.96 -24.23
C ARG A 264 4.29 -5.78 -23.62
N GLY A 265 4.45 -6.05 -22.32
CA GLY A 265 5.72 -5.77 -21.63
C GLY A 265 6.03 -4.27 -21.58
N LEU A 266 7.29 -3.88 -21.77
CA LEU A 266 7.73 -2.48 -21.71
C LEU A 266 7.56 -1.77 -23.06
N PRO A 267 7.17 -0.48 -23.06
CA PRO A 267 7.07 0.32 -24.28
C PRO A 267 8.46 0.64 -24.86
N THR A 268 8.52 0.89 -26.17
CA THR A 268 9.75 1.27 -26.89
C THR A 268 9.96 2.77 -26.95
N LYS A 269 8.88 3.57 -26.82
CA LYS A 269 8.95 5.03 -26.74
C LYS A 269 8.03 5.55 -25.65
N VAL A 270 8.47 6.62 -25.00
CA VAL A 270 7.71 7.36 -24.00
C VAL A 270 7.86 8.85 -24.28
N PHE A 271 6.74 9.56 -24.29
CA PHE A 271 6.69 11.02 -24.33
C PHE A 271 5.83 11.51 -23.16
N ALA A 272 6.34 12.45 -22.37
CA ALA A 272 5.62 13.04 -21.26
C ALA A 272 5.69 14.56 -21.34
N THR A 273 4.57 15.22 -21.05
CA THR A 273 4.51 16.67 -20.88
C THR A 273 3.60 16.99 -19.71
N GLY A 274 4.00 17.95 -18.88
CA GLY A 274 3.28 18.26 -17.67
C GLY A 274 4.00 19.33 -16.86
N GLY A 275 3.37 19.67 -15.75
CA GLY A 275 3.89 20.67 -14.83
C GLY A 275 3.01 20.80 -13.60
N ARG A 276 3.40 21.73 -12.74
CA ARG A 276 2.65 22.11 -11.55
C ARG A 276 1.94 23.44 -11.81
N PHE A 277 0.65 23.38 -12.12
CA PHE A 277 -0.16 24.53 -12.55
C PHE A 277 -1.25 24.85 -11.53
N GLY A 278 -1.50 26.14 -11.32
CA GLY A 278 -2.57 26.62 -10.44
C GLY A 278 -2.29 26.46 -8.94
N TYR A 279 -1.13 25.92 -8.56
CA TYR A 279 -0.67 25.84 -7.19
C TYR A 279 0.50 26.81 -6.97
N GLU A 280 0.41 27.57 -5.89
CA GLU A 280 1.52 28.30 -5.29
C GLU A 280 1.89 27.56 -4.00
N ASP A 281 2.87 26.65 -4.08
CA ASP A 281 3.32 25.85 -2.95
C ASP A 281 4.73 25.27 -3.16
N GLN A 282 5.20 24.51 -2.16
CA GLN A 282 6.51 23.85 -2.17
C GLN A 282 6.56 22.54 -2.97
N GLY A 283 5.45 22.08 -3.56
CA GLY A 283 5.42 20.82 -4.30
C GLY A 283 6.26 20.90 -5.58
N GLN A 284 6.95 19.82 -5.91
CA GLN A 284 7.90 19.75 -7.03
C GLN A 284 7.39 18.87 -8.18
N THR A 285 6.51 17.90 -7.88
CA THR A 285 5.98 16.97 -8.87
C THR A 285 4.82 17.59 -9.66
N PRO A 286 4.61 17.18 -10.93
CA PRO A 286 3.48 17.63 -11.73
C PRO A 286 2.15 17.32 -11.05
N ASN A 287 1.22 18.28 -11.10
CA ASN A 287 -0.19 18.05 -10.77
C ASN A 287 -1.03 17.84 -12.03
N THR A 288 -0.53 18.25 -13.20
CA THR A 288 -1.15 17.97 -14.50
C THR A 288 -0.08 17.42 -15.43
N GLU A 289 -0.32 16.24 -15.97
CA GLU A 289 0.65 15.53 -16.82
C GLU A 289 -0.07 14.61 -17.81
N ILE A 290 0.47 14.52 -19.02
CA ILE A 290 0.06 13.57 -20.05
C ILE A 290 1.28 12.77 -20.47
N CYS A 291 1.20 11.45 -20.31
CA CYS A 291 2.22 10.50 -20.72
C CYS A 291 1.68 9.61 -21.83
N THR A 292 2.41 9.49 -22.93
CA THR A 292 2.12 8.56 -24.03
C THR A 292 3.22 7.51 -24.10
N TYR A 293 2.80 6.25 -24.15
CA TYR A 293 3.68 5.09 -24.27
C TYR A 293 3.32 4.36 -25.58
N GLU A 294 4.33 3.98 -26.35
CA GLU A 294 4.17 3.30 -27.64
C GLU A 294 4.98 2.00 -27.65
N TRP A 295 4.39 0.95 -28.21
CA TRP A 295 5.05 -0.34 -28.47
C TRP A 295 5.41 -0.48 -29.95
N GLU A 296 6.28 -1.44 -30.26
CA GLU A 296 6.77 -1.68 -31.63
C GLU A 296 5.65 -2.00 -32.63
N ASP A 297 4.55 -2.61 -32.18
CA ASP A 297 3.37 -2.93 -32.98
C ASP A 297 2.41 -1.74 -33.18
N GLY A 298 2.78 -0.54 -32.70
CA GLY A 298 1.99 0.69 -32.82
C GLY A 298 0.86 0.81 -31.79
N VAL A 299 0.70 -0.14 -30.88
CA VAL A 299 -0.25 -0.02 -29.76
C VAL A 299 0.20 1.12 -28.84
N GLN A 300 -0.76 1.87 -28.30
CA GLN A 300 -0.48 3.03 -27.45
C GLN A 300 -1.17 2.95 -26.08
N LEU A 301 -0.56 3.57 -25.09
CA LEU A 301 -1.19 3.90 -23.81
C LEU A 301 -1.06 5.40 -23.58
N VAL A 302 -2.17 6.06 -23.31
CA VAL A 302 -2.17 7.47 -22.85
C VAL A 302 -2.60 7.51 -21.39
N PHE A 303 -1.75 8.06 -20.55
CA PHE A 303 -2.01 8.29 -19.14
C PHE A 303 -2.16 9.78 -18.88
N GLU A 304 -3.20 10.18 -18.14
CA GLU A 304 -3.40 11.57 -17.74
C GLU A 304 -3.49 11.70 -16.22
N VAL A 305 -2.71 12.61 -15.65
CA VAL A 305 -2.84 13.09 -14.27
C VAL A 305 -3.50 14.46 -14.29
N ARG A 306 -4.52 14.66 -13.45
CA ARG A 306 -5.14 15.97 -13.20
C ARG A 306 -5.44 16.13 -11.71
N GLY A 307 -4.73 17.05 -11.09
CA GLY A 307 -4.84 17.41 -9.67
C GLY A 307 -5.76 18.61 -9.40
N HIS A 308 -5.96 19.47 -10.40
CA HIS A 308 -6.81 20.65 -10.33
C HIS A 308 -8.10 20.41 -11.15
N TYR A 309 -9.22 21.05 -10.74
CA TYR A 309 -10.58 20.83 -11.25
C TYR A 309 -10.70 20.57 -12.77
#